data_AF-A0A832GIT7-F1
#
_entry.id   AF-A0A832GIT7-F1
#
_cell.length_a   1.000
_cell.length_b   1.000
_cell.length_c   1.000
_cell.angle_alpha   90.00
_cell.angle_beta   90.00
_cell.angle_gamma   90.00
#
_symmetry.space_group_name_H-M   'P 1'
#
loop_
_entity.id
_entity.type
_entity.pdbx_description
1 polymer ?
#
loop_
_entity_poly.entity_id
_entity_poly.type
_entity_poly.pdbx_seq_one_letter_code
_entity_poly.pdbx_strand_id
1 'polypeptide(L)' 'MTAQGVRVGQRVVFVDELRVGLIGQVRRRWTVRGVRLCQRVERSYEWRYLQVAVDPLSGQVWQQWSKRLEKEAAVEALSK' A
#
# COMPACT_ATOMS: atom_id res chain seq x y z
N MET A 1 3.89 -35.00 3.26
CA MET A 1 3.56 -33.57 3.43
C MET A 1 2.56 -33.47 4.57
N THR A 2 2.91 -32.81 5.67
CA THR A 2 1.98 -32.58 6.79
C THR A 2 1.28 -31.26 6.55
N ALA A 3 -0.04 -31.26 6.42
CA ALA A 3 -0.80 -30.02 6.32
C ALA A 3 -0.69 -29.26 7.65
N GLN A 4 -0.03 -28.11 7.64
CA GLN A 4 -0.04 -27.17 8.76
C GLN A 4 -1.23 -26.24 8.59
N GLY A 5 -2.31 -26.53 9.29
CA GLY A 5 -3.48 -25.65 9.40
C GLY A 5 -3.27 -24.55 10.43
N VAL A 6 -4.06 -23.48 10.31
CA VAL A 6 -4.18 -22.44 11.33
C VAL A 6 -4.88 -23.01 12.56
N ARG A 7 -4.35 -22.76 13.75
CA ARG A 7 -4.93 -23.20 15.02
C ARG A 7 -5.99 -22.21 15.51
N VAL A 8 -6.96 -22.72 16.26
CA VAL A 8 -7.93 -21.89 17.00
C VAL A 8 -7.16 -20.92 17.91
N GLY A 9 -7.49 -19.63 17.82
CA GLY A 9 -6.85 -18.55 18.58
C GLY A 9 -5.63 -17.91 17.91
N GLN A 10 -5.15 -18.43 16.77
CA GLN A 10 -4.13 -17.73 15.98
C GLN A 10 -4.77 -16.58 15.21
N ARG A 11 -4.16 -15.39 15.30
CA ARG A 11 -4.52 -14.25 14.46
C ARG A 11 -3.83 -14.39 13.10
N VAL A 12 -4.63 -14.33 12.04
CA VAL A 12 -4.14 -14.27 10.66
C VAL A 12 -4.32 -12.85 10.17
N VAL A 13 -3.22 -12.23 9.73
CA VAL A 13 -3.21 -10.89 9.16
C VAL A 13 -2.72 -10.95 7.73
N PHE A 14 -3.31 -10.14 6.87
CA PHE A 14 -2.90 -9.99 5.48
C PHE A 14 -2.00 -8.77 5.37
N VAL A 15 -0.84 -8.97 4.77
CA VAL A 15 0.19 -7.95 4.63
C VAL A 15 0.42 -7.67 3.15
N ASP A 16 0.50 -6.40 2.81
CA ASP A 16 0.94 -5.97 1.48
C ASP A 16 1.72 -4.65 1.55
N GLU A 17 2.42 -4.35 0.46
CA GLU A 17 3.20 -3.13 0.27
C GLU A 17 2.68 -2.30 -0.89
N LEU A 18 2.66 -0.98 -0.70
CA LEU A 18 2.39 -0.01 -1.75
C LEU A 18 3.52 1.00 -1.91
N ARG A 19 3.93 1.26 -3.16
CA ARG A 19 4.80 2.40 -3.50
C ARG A 19 3.95 3.65 -3.77
N VAL A 20 4.16 4.71 -2.99
CA VAL A 20 3.41 5.97 -3.06
C VAL A 20 4.33 7.12 -3.47
N GLY A 21 3.87 7.97 -4.39
CA GLY A 21 4.57 9.20 -4.80
C GLY A 21 5.12 9.22 -6.23
N LEU A 22 5.32 8.04 -6.85
CA LEU A 22 5.93 7.93 -8.18
C LEU A 22 5.13 8.65 -9.29
N ILE A 23 3.81 8.68 -9.17
CA ILE A 23 2.89 9.26 -10.16
C ILE A 23 2.13 10.40 -9.49
N GLY A 24 2.17 11.58 -10.12
CA GLY A 24 1.38 12.73 -9.67
C GLY A 24 -0.10 12.38 -9.48
N GLN A 25 -0.70 12.85 -8.38
CA GLN A 25 -2.08 12.52 -7.99
C GLN A 25 -3.15 13.28 -8.79
N VAL A 26 -2.76 14.31 -9.55
CA VAL A 26 -3.69 15.09 -10.35
C VAL A 26 -4.14 14.25 -11.55
N ARG A 27 -5.36 13.70 -11.51
CA ARG A 27 -5.93 12.90 -12.61
C ARG A 27 -6.99 13.62 -13.44
N ARG A 28 -7.50 14.76 -12.96
CA ARG A 28 -8.55 15.54 -13.62
C ARG A 28 -8.12 16.99 -13.73
N ARG A 29 -8.21 17.54 -14.94
CA ARG A 29 -8.06 18.97 -15.19
C ARG A 29 -9.17 19.45 -16.11
N TRP A 30 -9.50 20.72 -15.98
CA TRP A 30 -10.37 21.40 -16.91
C TRP A 30 -9.59 21.73 -18.19
N THR A 31 -10.24 21.54 -19.33
CA THR A 31 -9.76 21.94 -20.65
C THR A 31 -10.89 22.65 -21.38
N VAL A 32 -10.55 23.39 -22.43
CA VAL A 32 -11.55 24.01 -23.30
C VAL A 32 -12.41 22.91 -23.95
N ARG A 33 -13.72 23.17 -24.05
CA ARG A 33 -14.67 22.24 -24.67
C ARG A 33 -14.23 21.91 -26.10
N GLY A 34 -14.15 20.63 -26.43
CA GLY A 34 -13.70 20.14 -27.75
C GLY A 34 -12.19 19.96 -27.89
N VAL A 35 -11.39 20.37 -26.89
CA VAL A 35 -9.94 20.19 -26.90
C VAL A 35 -9.55 18.97 -26.08
N ARG A 36 -8.86 18.00 -26.70
CA ARG A 36 -8.33 16.82 -26.01
C ARG A 36 -7.26 17.24 -25.00
N LEU A 37 -7.50 16.97 -23.72
CA LEU A 37 -6.50 17.15 -22.68
C LEU A 37 -5.42 16.05 -22.79
N CYS A 38 -4.23 16.43 -23.24
CA CYS A 38 -3.04 15.57 -23.20
C CYS A 38 -2.27 15.85 -21.92
N GLN A 39 -2.61 15.15 -20.84
CA GLN A 39 -1.86 15.28 -19.60
C GLN A 39 -0.56 14.47 -19.70
N ARG A 40 0.58 15.15 -19.57
CA ARG A 40 1.86 14.48 -19.31
C ARG A 40 1.81 13.90 -17.90
N VAL A 41 1.94 12.59 -17.78
CA VAL A 41 2.11 11.95 -16.48
C VAL A 41 3.49 12.34 -15.96
N GLU A 42 3.52 13.24 -14.98
CA GLU A 42 4.74 13.61 -14.29
C GLU A 42 5.14 12.46 -13.36
N ARG A 43 6.31 11.87 -13.64
CA ARG A 43 6.99 10.91 -12.77
C ARG A 43 8.15 11.65 -12.11
N SER A 44 8.04 11.96 -10.82
CA SER A 44 9.12 12.64 -10.07
C SER A 44 10.24 11.69 -9.65
N TYR A 45 10.07 10.37 -9.82
CA TYR A 45 10.98 9.34 -9.27
C TYR A 45 11.25 9.51 -7.76
N GLU A 46 10.33 10.17 -7.07
CA GLU A 46 10.32 10.28 -5.62
C GLU A 46 9.20 9.38 -5.10
N TRP A 47 9.52 8.47 -4.19
CA TRP A 47 8.52 7.60 -3.59
C TRP A 47 8.88 7.21 -2.16
N ARG A 48 7.85 6.77 -1.43
CA ARG A 48 7.97 6.04 -0.17
C ARG A 48 7.18 4.75 -0.27
N TYR A 49 7.55 3.80 0.56
CA TYR A 49 6.81 2.55 0.70
C TYR A 49 5.86 2.66 1.89
N LEU A 50 4.65 2.18 1.70
CA LEU A 50 3.65 2.01 2.74
C LEU A 50 3.47 0.51 2.95
N GLN A 51 3.83 0.03 4.14
CA GLN A 51 3.51 -1.31 4.58
C GLN A 51 2.14 -1.28 5.24
N VAL A 52 1.24 -2.18 4.87
CA VAL A 52 -0.09 -2.29 5.47
C VAL A 52 -0.33 -3.72 5.91
N ALA A 53 -0.81 -3.90 7.13
CA ALA A 53 -1.33 -5.16 7.63
C ALA A 53 -2.81 -5.00 8.01
N VAL A 54 -3.64 -5.97 7.65
CA VAL A 54 -5.08 -5.96 7.92
C VAL A 54 -5.49 -7.27 8.56
N ASP A 55 -6.18 -7.18 9.69
CA ASP A 55 -6.96 -8.28 10.25
C ASP A 55 -8.38 -8.21 9.67
N PRO A 56 -8.79 -9.17 8.80
CA PRO A 56 -10.09 -9.10 8.13
C PRO A 56 -11.26 -9.42 9.06
N LEU A 57 -11.01 -10.06 10.21
CA LEU A 57 -12.05 -10.42 11.16
C LEU A 57 -12.42 -9.24 12.06
N SER A 58 -11.41 -8.49 12.53
CA SER A 58 -11.62 -7.33 13.39
C SER A 58 -11.72 -6.01 12.63
N GLY A 59 -11.25 -5.97 11.37
CA GLY A 59 -11.09 -4.73 10.61
C GLY A 59 -9.92 -3.86 11.09
N GLN A 60 -9.07 -4.38 11.98
CA GLN A 60 -7.91 -3.65 12.48
C GLN A 60 -6.87 -3.48 11.37
N VAL A 61 -6.35 -2.26 11.24
CA VAL A 61 -5.37 -1.88 10.23
C VAL A 61 -4.13 -1.32 10.92
N TRP A 62 -2.98 -1.85 10.54
CA TRP A 62 -1.68 -1.34 10.94
C TRP A 62 -0.95 -0.83 9.70
N GLN A 63 -0.23 0.28 9.84
CA GLN A 63 0.51 0.86 8.73
C GLN A 63 1.82 1.49 9.17
N GLN A 64 2.83 1.41 8.31
CA GLN A 64 4.13 2.00 8.53
C GLN A 64 4.72 2.53 7.23
N TRP A 65 5.28 3.74 7.29
CA TRP A 65 6.04 4.31 6.18
C TRP A 65 7.49 3.85 6.23
N SER A 66 8.04 3.45 5.09
CA SER A 66 9.44 3.09 4.92
C SER A 66 10.07 3.79 3.71
N LYS A 67 11.39 3.96 3.76
CA LYS A 67 12.20 4.41 2.61
C LYS A 67 12.53 3.26 1.65
N ARG A 68 12.42 2.00 2.10
CA ARG A 68 12.81 0.79 1.36
C ARG A 68 11.74 -0.30 1.48
N LEU A 69 11.74 -1.20 0.51
CA LEU A 69 10.93 -2.43 0.53
C LEU A 69 11.62 -3.42 1.47
N GLU A 70 10.98 -3.73 2.58
CA GLU A 70 11.52 -4.59 3.65
C GLU A 70 10.38 -5.43 4.21
N LYS A 71 10.54 -6.76 4.21
CA LYS A 71 9.48 -7.69 4.66
C LYS A 71 9.25 -7.58 6.17
N GLU A 72 10.31 -7.26 6.89
CA GLU A 72 10.33 -7.08 8.34
C GLU A 72 9.52 -5.85 8.77
N ALA A 73 9.46 -4.82 7.93
CA ALA A 73 8.76 -3.58 8.23
C ALA A 73 7.24 -3.78 8.38
N ALA A 74 6.67 -4.78 7.71
CA ALA A 74 5.27 -5.14 7.90
C ALA A 74 4.99 -5.83 9.25
N VAL A 75 5.95 -6.62 9.74
CA VAL A 75 5.87 -7.21 11.09
C VAL A 75 6.05 -6.13 12.15
N GLU A 76 6.93 -5.17 11.92
CA GLU A 76 7.10 -4.01 12.80
C GLU A 76 5.81 -3.17 12.88
N ALA A 77 5.06 -3.03 11.78
CA ALA A 77 3.78 -2.32 11.79
C ALA A 77 2.77 -2.95 12.76
N LEU A 78 2.78 -4.28 12.92
CA LEU A 78 1.91 -5.00 13.87
C LEU A 78 2.28 -4.76 15.34
N SER A 79 3.47 -4.23 15.62
CA SER A 79 3.97 -3.97 16.97
C SER A 79 3.65 -2.56 17.48
N LYS A 80 2.96 -1.74 16.67
CA LYS A 80 2.53 -0.37 16.99
C LYS A 80 1.03 -0.32 17.23
#